data_AF-A0A1Z9QMW1-F1
#
_entry.id   AF-A0A1Z9QMW1-F1
#
_cell.length_a   1.000
_cell.length_b   1.000
_cell.length_c   1.000
_cell.angle_alpha   90.00
_cell.angle_beta   90.00
_cell.angle_gamma   90.00
#
_symmetry.space_group_name_H-M   'P 1'
#
loop_
_entity.id
_entity.type
_entity.pdbx_description
1 polymer ?
#
loop_
_entity_poly.entity_id
_entity_poly.type
_entity_poly.pdbx_seq_one_letter_code
_entity_poly.pdbx_strand_id
1 'polypeptide(L)'
;MLVSGTTEFTGFVTVREDATGVVMQCAKALETEAAIGWVLMNHNATSASFRSTAQLLQESAVLVDAFPANGGVEFAVTPRFAVLCTEELLFSVRWLAAERETLIQTHFAETVPECQLVCDLFGTQATLMSITGLIR
;
A
#
# COMPACT_ATOMS: atom_id res chain seq x y z
N MET A 1 -3.16 17.51 11.17
CA MET A 1 -1.95 17.74 10.37
C MET A 1 -1.52 19.20 10.46
N LEU A 2 -2.19 20.13 9.77
CA LEU A 2 -1.76 21.54 9.70
C LEU A 2 -1.62 22.24 11.07
N VAL A 3 -2.57 22.07 11.98
CA VAL A 3 -2.50 22.66 13.33
C VAL A 3 -1.32 22.15 14.17
N SER A 4 -0.77 20.99 13.79
CA SER A 4 0.40 20.37 14.42
C SER A 4 1.70 20.71 13.68
N GLY A 5 1.64 21.52 12.61
CA GLY A 5 2.80 21.90 11.80
C GLY A 5 3.21 20.88 10.73
N THR A 6 2.47 19.79 10.52
CA THR A 6 2.76 18.81 9.47
C THR A 6 2.22 19.31 8.13
N THR A 7 3.13 19.62 7.21
CA THR A 7 2.83 20.13 5.86
C THR A 7 3.04 19.10 4.75
N GLU A 8 3.71 17.99 5.04
CA GLU A 8 3.92 16.86 4.13
C GLU A 8 3.78 15.54 4.89
N PHE A 9 3.23 14.51 4.26
CA PHE A 9 3.05 13.21 4.94
C PHE A 9 2.91 12.00 4.02
N THR A 10 3.17 10.81 4.58
CA THR A 10 2.78 9.53 3.99
C THR A 10 1.68 8.91 4.84
N GLY A 11 0.56 8.48 4.25
CA GLY A 11 -0.64 8.11 4.99
C GLY A 11 -1.32 6.84 4.50
N PHE A 12 -1.52 5.89 5.42
CA PHE A 12 -2.49 4.80 5.23
C PHE A 12 -3.91 5.32 5.42
N VAL A 13 -4.87 4.86 4.61
CA VAL A 13 -6.27 5.27 4.74
C VAL A 13 -7.17 4.15 5.27
N THR A 14 -7.79 3.38 4.38
CA THR A 14 -8.73 2.31 4.71
C THR A 14 -8.67 1.22 3.65
N VAL A 15 -9.42 0.14 3.83
CA VAL A 15 -9.57 -0.95 2.85
C VAL A 15 -10.62 -0.61 1.78
N ARG A 16 -11.33 0.52 1.93
CA ARG A 16 -12.24 1.06 0.93
C ARG A 16 -11.52 2.00 -0.05
N GLU A 17 -11.58 1.63 -1.32
CA GLU A 17 -11.00 2.40 -2.43
C GLU A 17 -11.63 3.80 -2.52
N ASP A 18 -12.97 3.90 -2.52
CA ASP A 18 -13.70 5.16 -2.66
C ASP A 18 -13.34 6.22 -1.61
N ALA A 19 -13.21 5.81 -0.35
CA ALA A 19 -12.80 6.67 0.74
C ALA A 19 -11.36 7.19 0.56
N THR A 20 -10.48 6.39 -0.06
CA THR A 20 -9.11 6.82 -0.37
C THR A 20 -9.13 7.92 -1.42
N GLY A 21 -9.91 7.75 -2.49
CA GLY A 21 -10.10 8.79 -3.51
C GLY A 21 -10.58 10.13 -2.93
N VAL A 22 -11.51 10.10 -1.96
CA VAL A 22 -11.97 11.30 -1.25
C VAL A 22 -10.84 11.96 -0.47
N VAL A 23 -10.05 11.19 0.30
CA VAL A 23 -8.92 11.74 1.08
C VAL A 23 -7.87 12.37 0.17
N MET A 24 -7.56 11.75 -0.97
CA MET A 24 -6.60 12.29 -1.94
C MET A 24 -7.09 13.60 -2.56
N GLN A 25 -8.38 13.69 -2.91
CA GLN A 25 -8.97 14.94 -3.39
C GLN A 25 -8.91 16.05 -2.34
N CYS A 26 -9.18 15.74 -1.08
CA CYS A 26 -9.06 16.69 0.02
C CYS A 26 -7.61 17.17 0.22
N ALA A 27 -6.63 16.27 0.21
CA ALA A 27 -5.22 16.63 0.34
C ALA A 27 -4.77 17.52 -0.82
N LYS A 28 -5.21 17.22 -2.05
CA LYS A 28 -4.92 18.01 -3.25
C LYS A 28 -5.54 19.40 -3.18
N ALA A 29 -6.79 19.51 -2.69
CA ALA A 29 -7.47 20.81 -2.51
C ALA A 29 -6.81 21.68 -1.43
N LEU A 30 -6.07 21.08 -0.49
CA LEU A 30 -5.29 21.77 0.53
C LEU A 30 -3.85 22.05 0.07
N GLU A 31 -3.50 21.77 -1.19
CA GLU A 31 -2.16 21.97 -1.76
C GLU A 31 -1.05 21.33 -0.89
N THR A 32 -1.35 20.20 -0.25
CA THR A 32 -0.41 19.44 0.56
C THR A 32 0.45 18.52 -0.32
N GLU A 33 1.71 18.31 0.04
CA GLU A 33 2.50 17.22 -0.55
C GLU A 33 2.28 15.94 0.25
N ALA A 34 1.82 14.87 -0.40
CA ALA A 34 1.52 13.64 0.30
C ALA A 34 1.56 12.41 -0.58
N ALA A 35 2.07 11.31 -0.02
CA ALA A 35 1.92 9.97 -0.57
C ALA A 35 0.81 9.24 0.20
N ILE A 36 -0.29 8.91 -0.47
CA ILE A 36 -1.49 8.38 0.19
C ILE A 36 -1.81 7.00 -0.34
N GLY A 37 -1.97 6.06 0.58
CA GLY A 37 -2.12 4.64 0.31
C GLY A 37 -3.51 4.09 0.59
N TRP A 38 -4.14 3.52 -0.43
CA TRP A 38 -5.29 2.62 -0.24
C TRP A 38 -4.79 1.27 0.28
N VAL A 39 -5.30 0.83 1.43
CA VAL A 39 -4.80 -0.38 2.12
C VAL A 39 -5.27 -1.64 1.38
N LEU A 40 -4.31 -2.38 0.82
CA LEU A 40 -4.54 -3.63 0.11
C LEU A 40 -4.37 -4.82 1.07
N MET A 41 -5.31 -5.76 1.02
CA MET A 41 -5.26 -7.05 1.72
C MET A 41 -6.19 -8.07 1.05
N ASN A 42 -5.74 -9.31 0.94
CA ASN A 42 -6.48 -10.41 0.31
C ASN A 42 -6.09 -11.78 0.90
N HIS A 43 -5.60 -11.81 2.13
CA HIS A 43 -5.32 -13.02 2.88
C HIS A 43 -5.66 -12.80 4.35
N ASN A 44 -6.09 -13.85 5.07
CA ASN A 44 -6.38 -13.83 6.51
C ASN A 44 -7.27 -12.67 7.03
N ALA A 45 -8.07 -12.04 6.15
CA ALA A 45 -9.02 -10.99 6.49
C ALA A 45 -10.45 -11.54 6.63
N THR A 46 -11.28 -10.93 7.47
CA THR A 46 -12.71 -11.27 7.59
C THR A 46 -13.44 -11.07 6.25
N SER A 47 -14.27 -12.05 5.86
CA SER A 47 -14.75 -12.32 4.49
C SER A 47 -15.46 -11.18 3.73
N ALA A 48 -15.94 -10.13 4.40
CA ALA A 48 -16.76 -9.08 3.78
C ALA A 48 -15.96 -8.09 2.89
N SER A 49 -14.63 -8.17 2.86
CA SER A 49 -13.78 -7.22 2.10
C SER A 49 -12.76 -7.91 1.19
N PHE A 50 -12.97 -9.19 0.86
CA PHE A 50 -12.04 -9.94 0.03
C PHE A 50 -12.17 -9.55 -1.44
N ARG A 51 -11.15 -8.89 -1.99
CA ARG A 51 -10.96 -8.68 -3.43
C ARG A 51 -9.84 -9.59 -3.92
N SER A 52 -9.89 -10.02 -5.17
CA SER A 52 -8.78 -10.77 -5.77
C SER A 52 -7.57 -9.88 -5.98
N THR A 53 -6.38 -10.49 -6.12
CA THR A 53 -5.14 -9.77 -6.50
C THR A 53 -5.35 -8.91 -7.74
N ALA A 54 -5.96 -9.48 -8.78
CA ALA A 54 -6.25 -8.77 -10.03
C ALA A 54 -7.17 -7.55 -9.84
N GLN A 55 -8.24 -7.68 -9.03
CA GLN A 55 -9.14 -6.57 -8.75
C GLN A 55 -8.41 -5.44 -8.00
N LEU A 56 -7.64 -5.78 -6.96
CA LEU A 56 -6.88 -4.80 -6.19
C LEU A 56 -5.88 -4.03 -7.06
N LEU A 57 -5.17 -4.71 -7.96
CA LEU A 57 -4.21 -4.07 -8.85
C LEU A 57 -4.88 -3.20 -9.90
N GLN A 58 -5.99 -3.66 -10.49
CA GLN A 58 -6.72 -2.88 -11.48
C GLN A 58 -7.25 -1.58 -10.88
N GLU A 59 -7.87 -1.66 -9.70
CA GLU A 59 -8.38 -0.49 -8.97
C GLU A 59 -7.23 0.42 -8.51
N SER A 60 -6.11 -0.16 -8.05
CA SER A 60 -4.91 0.63 -7.69
C SER A 60 -4.34 1.37 -8.90
N ALA A 61 -4.28 0.74 -10.08
CA ALA A 61 -3.80 1.39 -11.29
C ALA A 61 -4.64 2.62 -11.67
N VAL A 62 -5.97 2.55 -11.48
CA VAL A 62 -6.85 3.72 -11.70
C VAL A 62 -6.47 4.88 -10.77
N LEU A 63 -6.19 4.61 -9.49
CA LEU A 63 -5.77 5.64 -8.54
C LEU A 63 -4.38 6.18 -8.82
N VAL A 64 -3.43 5.32 -9.21
CA VAL A 64 -2.09 5.74 -9.64
C VAL A 64 -2.17 6.67 -10.84
N ASP A 65 -2.96 6.33 -11.85
CA ASP A 65 -3.11 7.15 -13.06
C ASP A 65 -3.81 8.49 -12.75
N ALA A 66 -4.73 8.53 -11.78
CA ALA A 66 -5.41 9.75 -11.33
C ALA A 66 -4.53 10.65 -10.44
N PHE A 67 -3.58 10.07 -9.72
CA PHE A 67 -2.67 10.74 -8.78
C PHE A 67 -1.23 10.25 -8.97
N PRO A 68 -0.59 10.56 -10.11
CA PRO A 68 0.74 10.09 -10.43
C PRO A 68 1.83 10.78 -9.59
N ALA A 69 3.03 10.20 -9.56
CA ALA A 69 4.21 10.77 -8.91
C ALA A 69 4.77 11.96 -9.71
N ASN A 70 4.14 13.13 -9.60
CA ASN A 70 4.52 14.34 -10.35
C ASN A 70 4.65 15.61 -9.50
N GLY A 71 4.80 15.45 -8.19
CA GLY A 71 4.85 16.53 -7.21
C GLY A 71 3.46 16.88 -6.66
N GLY A 72 3.38 17.09 -5.34
CA GLY A 72 2.11 17.29 -4.63
C GLY A 72 1.54 15.98 -4.06
N VAL A 73 0.27 15.67 -4.37
CA VAL A 73 -0.39 14.45 -3.87
C VAL A 73 -0.24 13.32 -4.87
N GLU A 74 0.43 12.25 -4.44
CA GLU A 74 0.63 11.01 -5.20
C GLU A 74 -0.02 9.82 -4.50
N PHE A 75 -0.43 8.83 -5.28
CA PHE A 75 -0.88 7.55 -4.76
C PHE A 75 0.33 6.67 -4.45
N ALA A 76 0.29 5.92 -3.35
CA ALA A 76 1.27 4.87 -3.04
C ALA A 76 0.58 3.50 -3.03
N VAL A 77 1.16 2.51 -3.70
CA VAL A 77 0.63 1.14 -3.69
C VAL A 77 0.89 0.52 -2.31
N THR A 78 -0.17 0.20 -1.57
CA THR A 78 -0.07 0.04 -0.11
C THR A 78 -0.59 -1.32 0.37
N PRO A 79 0.16 -2.43 0.16
CA PRO A 79 -0.13 -3.67 0.88
C PRO A 79 0.00 -3.40 2.38
N ARG A 80 -0.97 -3.85 3.18
CA ARG A 80 -0.99 -3.50 4.61
C ARG A 80 0.27 -4.01 5.34
N PHE A 81 0.46 -5.32 5.28
CA PHE A 81 1.63 -6.08 5.76
C PHE A 81 1.52 -7.53 5.29
N ALA A 82 2.64 -8.25 5.31
CA ALA A 82 2.76 -9.55 4.64
C ALA A 82 1.71 -10.59 5.09
N VAL A 83 1.34 -10.63 6.38
CA VAL A 83 0.41 -11.63 6.94
C VAL A 83 -0.99 -11.57 6.32
N LEU A 84 -1.42 -10.39 5.85
CA LEU A 84 -2.76 -10.18 5.28
C LEU A 84 -2.77 -10.09 3.74
N CYS A 85 -1.64 -10.39 3.09
CA CYS A 85 -1.52 -10.39 1.65
C CYS A 85 -1.08 -11.76 1.15
N THR A 86 -1.63 -12.22 0.03
CA THR A 86 -1.08 -13.38 -0.66
C THR A 86 0.30 -13.04 -1.22
N GLU A 87 1.13 -14.06 -1.40
CA GLU A 87 2.42 -13.92 -2.08
C GLU A 87 2.25 -13.30 -3.47
N GLU A 88 1.21 -13.72 -4.21
CA GLU A 88 0.84 -13.16 -5.51
C GLU A 88 0.63 -11.64 -5.42
N LEU A 89 -0.16 -11.15 -4.45
CA LEU A 89 -0.39 -9.71 -4.29
C LEU A 89 0.91 -8.98 -3.98
N LEU A 90 1.73 -9.50 -3.06
CA LEU A 90 3.02 -8.89 -2.70
C LEU A 90 3.98 -8.81 -3.90
N PHE A 91 4.01 -9.82 -4.77
CA PHE A 91 4.81 -9.74 -6.00
C PHE A 91 4.22 -8.77 -7.01
N SER A 92 2.89 -8.75 -7.18
CA SER A 92 2.26 -7.91 -8.18
C SER A 92 2.33 -6.42 -7.86
N VAL A 93 2.23 -6.03 -6.58
CA VAL A 93 2.36 -4.61 -6.20
C VAL A 93 3.74 -4.04 -6.57
N ARG A 94 4.80 -4.86 -6.50
CA ARG A 94 6.14 -4.48 -6.96
C ARG A 94 6.14 -4.11 -8.44
N TRP A 95 5.50 -4.92 -9.28
CA TRP A 95 5.45 -4.67 -10.71
C TRP A 95 4.67 -3.41 -11.04
N LEU A 96 3.51 -3.21 -10.42
CA LEU A 96 2.72 -2.00 -10.59
C LEU A 96 3.51 -0.75 -10.18
N ALA A 97 4.18 -0.80 -9.03
CA ALA A 97 4.99 0.30 -8.53
C ALA A 97 6.15 0.65 -9.47
N ALA A 98 6.85 -0.36 -9.98
CA ALA A 98 7.93 -0.17 -10.94
C ALA A 98 7.43 0.35 -12.30
N GLU A 99 6.29 -0.15 -12.80
CA GLU A 99 5.73 0.24 -14.09
C GLU A 99 5.20 1.68 -14.09
N ARG A 100 4.71 2.16 -12.94
CA ARG A 100 4.14 3.50 -12.78
C ARG A 100 5.04 4.47 -12.01
N GLU A 101 6.26 4.04 -11.68
CA GLU A 101 7.23 4.83 -10.91
C GLU A 101 6.63 5.43 -9.63
N THR A 102 5.78 4.66 -8.95
CA THR A 102 5.09 5.06 -7.71
C THR A 102 5.67 4.37 -6.49
N LEU A 103 5.44 4.94 -5.31
CA LEU A 103 5.91 4.42 -4.03
C LEU A 103 5.16 3.14 -3.62
N ILE A 104 5.85 2.30 -2.85
CA ILE A 104 5.26 1.22 -2.06
C ILE A 104 5.28 1.62 -0.59
N GLN A 105 4.16 1.48 0.10
CA GLN A 105 4.04 1.69 1.54
C GLN A 105 3.53 0.42 2.23
N THR A 106 4.18 -0.02 3.30
CA THR A 106 3.77 -1.20 4.09
C THR A 106 4.31 -1.10 5.50
N HIS A 107 3.72 -1.84 6.44
CA HIS A 107 4.41 -2.15 7.70
C HIS A 107 5.52 -3.17 7.45
N PHE A 108 6.60 -3.09 8.24
CA PHE A 108 7.74 -3.98 8.14
C PHE A 108 8.37 -4.24 9.51
N ALA A 109 8.50 -5.53 9.87
CA ALA A 109 9.18 -6.02 11.06
C ALA A 109 8.84 -5.27 12.36
N GLU A 110 7.54 -5.01 12.58
CA GLU A 110 7.08 -4.17 13.69
C GLU A 110 7.21 -4.89 15.03
N THR A 111 6.97 -6.21 15.05
CA THR A 111 7.08 -7.02 16.27
C THR A 111 7.70 -8.39 16.05
N VAL A 112 8.35 -8.95 17.07
CA VAL A 112 8.92 -10.31 17.02
C VAL A 112 7.85 -11.39 16.70
N PRO A 113 6.65 -11.37 17.32
CA PRO A 113 5.60 -12.33 16.96
C PRO A 113 5.13 -12.20 15.52
N GLU A 114 4.99 -10.98 14.99
CA GLU A 114 4.66 -10.76 13.58
C GLU A 114 5.74 -11.34 12.67
N CYS A 115 7.02 -11.08 12.94
CA CYS A 115 8.13 -11.63 12.17
C CYS A 115 8.11 -13.17 12.16
N GLN A 116 7.82 -13.80 13.31
CA GLN A 116 7.70 -15.25 13.38
C GLN A 116 6.55 -15.76 12.51
N LEU A 117 5.38 -15.11 12.56
CA LEU A 117 4.23 -15.48 11.73
C LEU A 117 4.53 -15.33 10.23
N VAL A 118 5.25 -14.28 9.84
CA VAL A 118 5.70 -14.11 8.44
C VAL A 118 6.66 -15.24 8.04
N CYS A 119 7.60 -15.63 8.92
CA CYS A 119 8.47 -16.78 8.67
C CYS A 119 7.69 -18.09 8.56
N ASP A 120 6.63 -18.28 9.34
CA ASP A 120 5.79 -19.48 9.31
C ASP A 120 4.93 -19.55 8.03
N LEU A 121 4.45 -18.40 7.54
CA LEU A 121 3.61 -18.31 6.33
C LEU A 121 4.41 -18.41 5.02
N PHE A 122 5.59 -17.79 4.96
CA PHE A 122 6.35 -17.65 3.72
C PHE A 122 7.68 -18.41 3.72
N GLY A 123 8.17 -18.85 4.88
CA GLY A 123 9.51 -19.44 5.03
C GLY A 123 10.61 -18.37 5.03
N THR A 124 11.67 -18.59 5.81
CA THR A 124 12.72 -17.60 6.10
C THR A 124 13.45 -17.05 4.86
N GLN A 125 13.64 -17.83 3.80
CA GLN A 125 14.26 -17.35 2.56
C GLN A 125 13.31 -16.52 1.69
N ALA A 126 12.03 -16.89 1.61
CA ALA A 126 11.05 -16.11 0.85
C ALA A 126 10.69 -14.82 1.60
N THR A 127 10.67 -14.82 2.94
CA THR A 127 10.54 -13.60 3.74
C THR A 127 11.56 -12.53 3.34
N LEU A 128 12.82 -12.92 3.10
CA LEU A 128 13.84 -11.98 2.61
C LEU A 128 13.58 -11.54 1.16
N MET A 129 13.16 -12.42 0.24
CA MET A 129 12.95 -12.08 -1.19
C MET A 129 11.65 -11.32 -1.48
N SER A 130 10.54 -11.66 -0.82
CA SER A 130 9.27 -10.94 -0.91
C SER A 130 9.37 -9.54 -0.31
N ILE A 131 10.27 -9.33 0.64
CA ILE A 131 10.47 -8.05 1.33
C ILE A 131 11.56 -7.19 0.67
N THR A 132 12.72 -7.75 0.35
CA THR A 132 13.78 -7.00 -0.37
C THR A 132 13.42 -6.79 -1.85
N GLY A 133 12.51 -7.58 -2.41
CA GLY A 133 11.96 -7.37 -3.74
C GLY A 133 11.06 -6.14 -3.85
N LEU A 134 10.44 -5.70 -2.74
CA LEU A 134 9.58 -4.50 -2.69
C LEU A 134 10.39 -3.19 -2.59
N ILE A 135 11.65 -3.27 -2.16
CA ILE A 135 12.51 -2.11 -1.93
C ILE A 135 13.60 -2.13 -3.02
N ARG A 136 13.37 -1.41 -4.12
CA ARG A 136 14.43 -1.01 -5.06
C ARG A 136 14.45 0.49 -5.19
#